data_AF-A0A969SKP8-F1
#
_entry.id   AF-A0A969SKP8-F1
#
_cell.length_a   1.000
_cell.length_b   1.000
_cell.length_c   1.000
_cell.angle_alpha   90.00
_cell.angle_beta   90.00
_cell.angle_gamma   90.00
#
_symmetry.space_group_name_H-M   'P 1'
#
loop_
_entity.id
_entity.type
_entity.pdbx_description
1 polymer ?
#
loop_
_entity_poly.entity_id
_entity_poly.type
_entity_poly.pdbx_seq_one_letter_code
_entity_poly.pdbx_strand_id
1 'polypeptide(L)'
;MAEIYLLEKLKSVEQTFHELTRRLADPDTAKNPDEYQKVAKARSSLEEVVDTYEIWKNAQEELVGARQVLKEAQGDSELQEMAALEVQELEQKIEQLENRLKILLLP
;
A
#
# COMPACT_ATOMS: atom_id res chain seq x y z
N MET A 1 -5.09 14.42 12.24
CA MET A 1 -3.88 15.18 11.84
C MET A 1 -2.69 14.26 11.55
N ALA A 2 -2.35 13.30 12.42
CA ALA A 2 -1.24 12.36 12.17
C ALA A 2 -1.46 11.40 10.98
N GLU A 3 -2.68 10.91 10.77
CA GLU A 3 -3.03 10.05 9.62
C GLU A 3 -2.87 10.75 8.27
N ILE A 4 -3.33 12.00 8.15
CA ILE A 4 -3.24 12.76 6.89
C ILE A 4 -1.78 12.94 6.49
N TYR A 5 -0.91 13.32 7.44
CA TYR A 5 0.51 13.48 7.21
C TYR A 5 1.20 12.17 6.77
N LEU A 6 0.85 11.04 7.41
CA LEU A 6 1.38 9.72 7.04
C LEU A 6 1.01 9.36 5.60
N LEU A 7 -0.24 9.57 5.21
CA LEU A 7 -0.73 9.31 3.85
C LEU A 7 -0.05 10.20 2.81
N GLU A 8 0.18 11.47 3.12
CA GLU A 8 0.95 12.36 2.23
C GLU A 8 2.39 11.87 2.04
N LYS A 9 3.04 11.39 3.11
CA LYS A 9 4.40 10.82 3.03
C LYS A 9 4.43 9.55 2.18
N LEU A 10 3.46 8.65 2.35
CA LEU A 10 3.34 7.43 1.55
C LEU A 10 3.11 7.73 0.06
N LYS A 11 2.22 8.67 -0.25
CA LYS A 11 2.01 9.16 -1.62
C LYS A 11 3.28 9.74 -2.23
N SER A 12 4.05 10.52 -1.46
CA SER A 12 5.33 11.05 -1.93
C SER A 12 6.32 9.93 -2.25
N VAL A 13 6.42 8.90 -1.41
CA VAL A 13 7.31 7.75 -1.63
C VAL A 13 6.91 6.97 -2.90
N GLU A 14 5.61 6.69 -3.07
CA GLU A 14 5.06 6.04 -4.26
C GLU A 14 5.37 6.86 -5.54
N GLN A 15 5.17 8.18 -5.50
CA GLN A 15 5.50 9.05 -6.63
C GLN A 15 6.99 9.00 -6.99
N THR A 16 7.88 9.09 -5.99
CA THR A 16 9.33 8.99 -6.19
C THR A 16 9.71 7.62 -6.77
N PHE A 17 9.12 6.54 -6.27
CA PHE A 17 9.36 5.19 -6.79
C PHE A 17 8.95 5.05 -8.26
N HIS A 18 7.79 5.57 -8.66
CA HIS A 18 7.37 5.56 -10.06
C HIS A 18 8.25 6.44 -10.95
N GLU A 19 8.74 7.58 -10.45
CA GLU A 19 9.71 8.40 -11.17
C GLU A 19 11.02 7.65 -11.40
N LEU A 20 11.59 7.04 -10.36
CA LEU A 20 12.83 6.26 -10.47
C LEU A 20 12.65 5.06 -11.41
N THR A 21 11.49 4.39 -11.35
CA THR A 21 11.15 3.28 -12.25
C THR A 21 11.10 3.76 -13.71
N ARG A 22 10.52 4.94 -13.98
CA ARG A 22 10.53 5.54 -15.32
C ARG A 22 11.94 5.90 -15.77
N ARG A 23 12.78 6.46 -14.88
CA ARG A 23 14.19 6.76 -15.20
C ARG A 23 15.00 5.51 -15.53
N LEU A 24 14.74 4.37 -14.87
CA LEU A 24 15.39 3.10 -15.21
C LEU A 24 15.00 2.56 -16.58
N ALA A 25 13.80 2.92 -17.07
CA ALA A 25 13.34 2.59 -18.41
C ALA A 25 13.85 3.56 -19.50
N ASP A 26 14.48 4.68 -19.11
CA ASP A 26 15.04 5.66 -20.03
C ASP A 26 16.37 5.16 -20.64
N PRO A 27 16.50 5.11 -21.98
CA PRO A 27 17.73 4.71 -22.66
C PRO A 27 18.96 5.53 -22.27
N ASP A 28 18.81 6.80 -21.89
CA ASP A 28 19.94 7.65 -21.54
C ASP A 28 20.48 7.33 -20.14
N THR A 29 19.62 6.94 -19.20
CA THR A 29 20.04 6.37 -17.92
C THR A 29 20.73 5.02 -18.11
N ALA A 30 20.20 4.17 -19.01
CA ALA A 30 20.75 2.85 -19.28
C ALA A 30 22.16 2.88 -19.91
N LYS A 31 22.50 3.96 -20.62
CA LYS A 31 23.85 4.18 -21.18
C LYS A 31 24.89 4.62 -20.14
N ASN A 32 24.46 5.02 -18.94
CA ASN A 32 25.35 5.44 -17.85
C ASN A 32 25.26 4.45 -16.67
N PRO A 33 26.20 3.49 -16.56
CA PRO A 33 26.16 2.45 -15.52
C PRO A 33 26.13 3.00 -14.09
N ASP A 34 26.84 4.10 -13.82
CA ASP A 34 26.90 4.69 -12.48
C ASP A 34 25.56 5.33 -12.10
N GLU A 35 24.93 6.04 -13.03
CA GLU A 35 23.61 6.65 -12.81
C GLU A 35 22.54 5.56 -12.67
N TYR A 36 22.58 4.55 -13.55
CA TYR A 36 21.68 3.39 -13.48
C TYR A 36 21.76 2.71 -12.11
N GLN A 37 22.97 2.44 -11.61
CA GLN A 37 23.16 1.79 -10.31
C GLN A 37 22.61 2.66 -9.15
N LYS A 38 22.79 3.99 -9.21
CA LYS A 38 22.24 4.91 -8.20
C LYS A 38 20.72 4.90 -8.21
N VAL A 39 20.09 5.05 -9.38
CA VAL A 39 18.63 5.05 -9.52
C VAL A 39 18.06 3.70 -9.11
N ALA A 40 18.70 2.58 -9.49
CA ALA A 40 18.25 1.24 -9.13
C ALA A 40 18.27 1.00 -7.61
N LYS A 41 19.35 1.43 -6.93
CA LYS A 41 19.44 1.34 -5.47
C LYS A 41 18.39 2.19 -4.77
N ALA A 42 18.19 3.43 -5.22
CA ALA A 42 17.17 4.32 -4.67
C ALA A 42 15.76 3.73 -4.86
N ARG A 43 15.45 3.20 -6.04
CA ARG A 43 14.15 2.56 -6.32
C ARG A 43 13.94 1.34 -5.43
N SER A 44 14.95 0.47 -5.31
CA SER A 44 14.87 -0.73 -4.47
C SER A 44 14.68 -0.40 -2.99
N SER A 45 15.29 0.68 -2.48
CA SER A 45 15.06 1.10 -1.09
C SER A 45 13.62 1.56 -0.78
N LEU A 46 12.84 1.90 -1.81
CA LEU A 46 11.45 2.33 -1.66
C LEU A 46 10.45 1.20 -1.97
N GLU A 47 10.91 0.10 -2.58
CA GLU A 47 10.05 -1.00 -3.06
C GLU A 47 9.18 -1.57 -1.95
N GLU A 48 9.78 -1.90 -0.80
CA GLU A 48 9.02 -2.50 0.30
C GLU A 48 7.94 -1.56 0.85
N VAL A 49 8.21 -0.25 0.92
CA VAL A 49 7.23 0.75 1.36
C VAL A 49 6.06 0.82 0.38
N VAL A 50 6.36 0.86 -0.92
CA VAL A 50 5.35 0.96 -1.97
C VAL A 50 4.51 -0.30 -2.06
N ASP A 51 5.13 -1.48 -2.03
CA ASP A 51 4.42 -2.76 -2.07
C ASP A 51 3.50 -2.90 -0.86
N THR A 52 3.98 -2.56 0.34
CA THR A 52 3.15 -2.59 1.56
C THR A 52 2.00 -1.58 1.46
N TYR A 53 2.23 -0.41 0.89
CA TYR A 53 1.22 0.63 0.72
C TYR A 53 0.15 0.22 -0.30
N GLU A 54 0.53 -0.45 -1.38
CA GLU A 54 -0.40 -1.02 -2.35
C GLU A 54 -1.30 -2.08 -1.72
N ILE A 55 -0.71 -3.00 -0.94
CA ILE A 55 -1.47 -4.03 -0.20
C ILE A 55 -2.44 -3.39 0.78
N TRP A 56 -2.03 -2.32 1.47
CA TRP A 56 -2.90 -1.56 2.38
C TRP A 56 -4.07 -0.91 1.64
N LYS A 57 -3.84 -0.26 0.49
CA LYS A 57 -4.91 0.34 -0.33
C LYS A 57 -5.92 -0.73 -0.78
N ASN A 58 -5.43 -1.87 -1.26
CA ASN A 58 -6.29 -2.98 -1.69
C ASN A 58 -7.11 -3.53 -0.51
N ALA A 59 -6.50 -3.72 0.66
CA ALA A 59 -7.22 -4.18 1.86
C ALA A 59 -8.30 -3.18 2.31
N GLN A 60 -8.06 -1.88 2.15
CA GLN A 60 -9.08 -0.84 2.41
C GLN A 60 -10.26 -0.93 1.43
N GLU A 61 -9.99 -1.16 0.15
CA GLU A 61 -11.03 -1.37 -0.86
C GLU A 61 -11.83 -2.67 -0.60
N GLU A 62 -11.14 -3.77 -0.28
CA GLU A 62 -11.72 -5.04 0.16
C GLU A 62 -12.65 -4.82 1.37
N LEU A 63 -12.20 -4.06 2.37
CA LEU A 63 -12.99 -3.76 3.58
C LEU A 63 -14.27 -3.00 3.25
N VAL A 64 -14.21 -2.03 2.33
CA VAL A 64 -15.41 -1.31 1.88
C VAL A 64 -16.39 -2.27 1.22
N GLY A 65 -15.91 -3.19 0.38
CA GLY A 65 -16.71 -4.25 -0.23
C GLY A 65 -17.36 -5.17 0.80
N ALA A 66 -16.58 -5.72 1.73
CA ALA A 66 -17.07 -6.62 2.79
C ALA A 66 -18.12 -5.96 3.68
N ARG A 67 -17.94 -4.67 4.03
CA ARG A 67 -18.95 -3.90 4.78
C ARG A 67 -20.25 -3.71 4.00
N GLN A 68 -20.16 -3.54 2.68
CA GLN A 68 -21.35 -3.45 1.83
C GLN A 68 -22.10 -4.78 1.79
N VAL A 69 -21.39 -5.91 1.64
CA VAL A 69 -21.97 -7.26 1.71
C VAL A 69 -22.65 -7.49 3.07
N LEU A 70 -21.99 -7.16 4.17
CA LEU A 70 -22.56 -7.28 5.52
C LEU A 70 -23.86 -6.48 5.67
N LYS A 71 -23.92 -5.28 5.07
CA LYS A 71 -25.12 -4.44 5.07
C LYS A 71 -26.25 -5.03 4.21
N GLU A 72 -25.92 -5.70 3.12
CA GLU A 72 -26.87 -6.34 2.20
C GLU A 72 -27.37 -7.70 2.69
N ALA A 73 -26.62 -8.38 3.57
CA ALA A 73 -26.94 -9.69 4.14
C ALA A 73 -28.16 -9.69 5.11
N GLN A 74 -28.98 -8.63 5.13
CA GLN A 74 -30.14 -8.54 6.00
C GLN A 74 -31.11 -9.70 5.79
N GLY A 75 -31.32 -10.49 6.86
CA GLY A 75 -32.24 -11.63 6.86
C GLY A 75 -31.58 -12.98 6.62
N ASP A 76 -30.28 -13.01 6.33
CA ASP A 76 -29.48 -14.23 6.24
C ASP A 76 -28.39 -14.22 7.33
N SER A 77 -28.66 -14.94 8.43
CA SER A 77 -27.78 -14.94 9.61
C SER A 77 -26.42 -15.57 9.34
N GLU A 78 -26.35 -16.57 8.45
CA GLU A 78 -25.09 -17.24 8.11
C GLU A 78 -24.22 -16.30 7.28
N LEU A 79 -24.82 -15.65 6.28
CA LEU A 79 -24.12 -14.67 5.45
C LEU A 79 -23.66 -13.45 6.26
N GLN A 80 -24.46 -12.98 7.23
CA GLN A 80 -24.07 -11.90 8.14
C GLN A 80 -22.87 -12.28 8.99
N GLU A 81 -22.84 -13.48 9.56
CA GLU A 81 -21.72 -13.94 10.38
C GLU A 81 -20.44 -14.05 9.54
N MET A 82 -20.53 -14.62 8.34
CA MET A 82 -19.39 -14.71 7.41
C MET A 82 -18.84 -13.34 7.03
N ALA A 83 -19.71 -12.41 6.62
CA ALA A 83 -19.28 -11.06 6.21
C ALA A 83 -18.73 -10.25 7.40
N ALA A 84 -19.24 -10.47 8.62
CA ALA A 84 -18.72 -9.82 9.82
C ALA A 84 -17.31 -10.31 10.17
N LEU A 85 -17.05 -11.62 10.04
CA LEU A 85 -15.72 -12.20 10.22
C LEU A 85 -14.73 -11.63 9.19
N GLU A 86 -15.12 -11.55 7.91
CA GLU A 86 -14.28 -10.97 6.86
C GLU A 86 -13.94 -9.49 7.13
N VAL A 87 -14.91 -8.68 7.55
CA VAL A 87 -14.68 -7.30 7.97
C VAL A 87 -13.65 -7.24 9.10
N GLN A 88 -13.79 -8.10 10.12
CA GLN A 88 -12.88 -8.12 11.27
C GLN A 88 -11.44 -8.51 10.86
N GLU A 89 -11.29 -9.52 9.99
CA GLU A 89 -9.98 -9.94 9.49
C GLU A 89 -9.31 -8.83 8.68
N LEU A 90 -10.07 -8.15 7.82
CA LEU A 90 -9.57 -7.02 7.02
C LEU A 90 -9.16 -5.84 7.89
N GLU A 91 -9.95 -5.49 8.91
CA GLU A 91 -9.60 -4.44 9.89
C GLU A 91 -8.26 -4.75 10.59
N GLN A 92 -8.05 -5.99 11.03
CA GLN A 92 -6.80 -6.42 11.66
C GLN A 92 -5.61 -6.37 10.69
N LYS A 93 -5.82 -6.83 9.45
CA LYS A 93 -4.80 -6.76 8.39
C LYS A 93 -4.41 -5.32 8.09
N ILE A 94 -5.37 -4.41 7.99
CA ILE A 94 -5.14 -2.98 7.78
C ILE A 94 -4.30 -2.40 8.92
N GLU A 95 -4.65 -2.67 10.18
CA GLU A 95 -3.90 -2.18 11.34
C GLU A 95 -2.44 -2.68 11.33
N GLN A 96 -2.22 -3.96 11.00
CA GLN A 96 -0.88 -4.53 10.87
C GLN A 96 -0.07 -3.85 9.75
N LEU A 97 -0.68 -3.62 8.59
CA LEU A 97 -0.05 -2.94 7.47
C LEU A 97 0.28 -1.49 7.81
N GLU A 98 -0.60 -0.76 8.49
CA GLU A 98 -0.33 0.61 8.94
C GLU A 98 0.86 0.68 9.89
N ASN A 99 0.96 -0.26 10.83
CA ASN A 99 2.09 -0.35 11.75
C ASN A 99 3.38 -0.69 10.99
N ARG A 100 3.32 -1.58 10.01
CA ARG A 100 4.47 -1.88 9.13
C ARG A 100 4.91 -0.64 8.35
N LEU A 101 3.99 0.09 7.74
CA LEU A 101 4.27 1.32 7.00
C LEU A 101 4.91 2.39 7.89
N LYS A 102 4.42 2.56 9.13
CA LYS A 102 5.03 3.48 10.10
C LYS A 102 6.49 3.12 10.37
N ILE A 103 6.80 1.83 10.56
CA ILE A 103 8.16 1.34 10.79
C ILE A 103 9.04 1.57 9.56
N LEU A 104 8.56 1.23 8.35
CA LEU A 104 9.33 1.38 7.11
C LEU A 104 9.64 2.85 6.77
N LEU A 105 8.88 3.80 7.32
CA LEU A 105 9.08 5.24 7.13
C LEU A 105 9.96 5.89 8.20
N LEU A 106 10.48 5.12 9.16
CA LEU A 106 11.45 5.60 10.14
C LEU A 106 12.84 5.77 9.46
N PRO A 107 13.59 6.82 9.82
CA PRO A 107 14.92 7.08 9.29
C PRO A 107 15.98 6.07 9.74
#